data_AF-A0A3M1KCE0-F1
#
_entry.id   AF-A0A3M1KCE0-F1
#
_cell.length_a   1.000
_cell.length_b   1.000
_cell.length_c   1.000
_cell.angle_alpha   90.00
_cell.angle_beta   90.00
_cell.angle_gamma   90.00
#
_symmetry.space_group_name_H-M   'P 1'
#
loop_
_entity.id
_entity.type
_entity.pdbx_description
1 polymer ?
#
loop_
_entity_poly.entity_id
_entity_poly.type
_entity_poly.pdbx_seq_one_letter_code
_entity_poly.pdbx_strand_id
1 'polypeptide(L)'
;MSWLIAETIGEHVALLTEAEVRHLRSVRRERPGRAVGIIDGQGTRARGIWRGDHQVEIECIERFRPSGIRVAIGLGSRESNEESLRRAAELGAEEILPMLTRRSRDAGAARKPPNVDRWQRILESGCAQSGNPWFPRLADCAAWDELRADWTAPGHVVCAPGGRPLVEFGQDIRAIAIGPEGGFVEDEIAGLQRVGLGRWILRTPVAVAVALGTMEQAA
;
A
#
# COMPACT_ATOMS: atom_id res chain seq x y z
N MET A 1 2.26 -2.60 -19.39
CA MET A 1 3.37 -3.52 -19.03
C MET A 1 3.45 -3.53 -17.52
N SER A 2 3.42 -4.69 -16.85
CA SER A 2 3.75 -4.74 -15.42
C SER A 2 5.26 -4.94 -15.25
N TRP A 3 5.77 -4.42 -14.15
CA TRP A 3 7.14 -4.58 -13.71
C TRP A 3 7.36 -5.98 -13.15
N LEU A 4 8.61 -6.44 -13.18
CA LEU A 4 9.05 -7.70 -12.61
C LEU A 4 9.75 -7.43 -11.27
N ILE A 5 9.67 -8.37 -10.35
CA ILE A 5 10.36 -8.29 -9.05
C ILE A 5 11.75 -8.94 -9.16
N ALA A 6 12.79 -8.20 -8.80
CA ALA A 6 14.14 -8.70 -8.68
C ALA A 6 14.51 -9.06 -7.24
N GLU A 7 15.32 -10.10 -7.09
CA GLU A 7 16.04 -10.41 -5.86
C GLU A 7 17.18 -9.42 -5.63
N THR A 8 17.86 -9.03 -6.71
CA THR A 8 18.97 -8.06 -6.67
C THR A 8 19.01 -7.20 -7.93
N ILE A 9 19.32 -5.91 -7.76
CA ILE A 9 19.61 -4.98 -8.86
C ILE A 9 21.04 -4.45 -8.66
N GLY A 10 21.99 -4.90 -9.49
CA GLY A 10 23.34 -4.36 -9.56
C GLY A 10 23.45 -3.17 -10.52
N GLU A 11 24.67 -2.76 -10.87
CA GLU A 11 24.89 -1.66 -11.83
C GLU A 11 24.57 -2.06 -13.28
N HIS A 12 24.90 -3.30 -13.66
CA HIS A 12 24.77 -3.79 -15.04
C HIS A 12 23.86 -5.01 -15.17
N VAL A 13 23.59 -5.73 -14.08
CA VAL A 13 22.80 -6.97 -14.10
C VAL A 13 21.85 -6.98 -12.92
N ALA A 14 20.60 -7.37 -13.19
CA ALA A 14 19.61 -7.72 -12.18
C ALA A 14 19.26 -9.21 -12.24
N LEU A 15 18.87 -9.77 -11.10
CA LEU A 15 18.41 -11.14 -10.96
C LEU A 15 16.93 -11.15 -10.59
N LEU A 16 16.11 -11.76 -11.44
CA LEU A 16 14.68 -11.97 -11.23
C LEU A 16 14.43 -13.13 -10.27
N THR A 17 13.35 -13.01 -9.50
CA THR A 17 12.86 -14.13 -8.70
C THR A 17 12.43 -15.30 -9.60
N GLU A 18 12.48 -16.52 -9.08
CA GLU A 18 11.98 -17.72 -9.76
C GLU A 18 10.50 -17.58 -10.20
N ALA A 19 9.68 -16.89 -9.40
CA ALA A 19 8.28 -16.63 -9.74
C ALA A 19 8.14 -15.79 -11.01
N GLU A 20 8.97 -14.76 -11.18
CA GLU A 20 8.94 -13.90 -12.36
C GLU A 20 9.48 -14.61 -13.61
N VAL A 21 10.52 -15.43 -13.47
CA VAL A 21 11.04 -16.25 -14.59
C VAL A 21 9.94 -17.19 -15.11
N ARG A 22 9.24 -17.87 -14.20
CA ARG A 22 8.10 -18.72 -14.55
C ARG A 22 6.97 -17.93 -15.18
N HIS A 23 6.68 -16.74 -14.67
CA HIS A 23 5.64 -15.87 -15.22
C HIS A 23 5.97 -15.44 -16.66
N LEU A 24 7.21 -15.01 -16.92
CA LEU A 24 7.69 -14.65 -18.26
C LEU A 24 7.59 -15.82 -19.24
N ARG A 25 8.06 -17.01 -18.85
CA ARG A 25 8.09 -18.18 -19.74
C ARG A 25 6.73 -18.82 -19.96
N SER A 26 5.98 -19.06 -18.89
CA SER A 26 4.75 -19.88 -18.95
C SER A 26 3.51 -19.03 -19.22
N VAL A 27 3.41 -17.84 -18.62
CA VAL A 27 2.22 -17.00 -18.71
C VAL A 27 2.34 -16.02 -19.86
N ARG A 28 3.42 -15.23 -19.90
CA ARG A 28 3.62 -14.23 -20.98
C ARG A 28 4.21 -14.83 -22.26
N ARG A 29 4.88 -15.98 -22.15
CA ARG A 29 5.55 -16.69 -23.27
C ARG A 29 6.55 -15.79 -24.00
N GLU A 30 7.23 -14.93 -23.23
CA GLU A 30 8.24 -14.01 -23.73
C GLU A 30 9.51 -14.78 -24.14
N ARG A 31 10.33 -14.15 -24.99
CA ARG A 31 11.63 -14.68 -25.42
C ARG A 31 12.76 -13.80 -24.87
N PRO A 32 13.96 -14.38 -24.63
CA PRO A 32 15.15 -13.58 -24.38
C PRO A 32 15.35 -12.51 -25.47
N GLY A 33 15.87 -11.35 -25.08
CA GLY A 33 15.97 -10.15 -25.91
C GLY A 33 14.81 -9.16 -25.71
N ARG A 34 13.84 -9.47 -24.83
CA ARG A 34 12.72 -8.58 -24.53
C ARG A 34 13.11 -7.49 -23.54
N ALA A 35 12.73 -6.25 -23.83
CA ALA A 35 12.80 -5.14 -22.88
C ALA A 35 11.80 -5.32 -21.73
N VAL A 36 12.26 -5.21 -20.50
CA VAL A 36 11.49 -5.39 -19.27
C VAL A 36 11.76 -4.27 -18.27
N GLY A 37 10.78 -3.99 -17.41
CA GLY A 37 10.94 -3.16 -16.23
C GLY A 37 11.07 -4.03 -14.99
N ILE A 38 11.92 -3.62 -14.05
CA ILE A 38 12.22 -4.32 -12.80
C ILE A 38 12.09 -3.38 -11.61
N ILE A 39 11.62 -3.90 -10.48
CA ILE A 39 11.63 -3.26 -9.16
C ILE A 39 12.24 -4.19 -8.11
N ASP A 40 12.84 -3.63 -7.06
CA ASP A 40 13.42 -4.38 -5.93
C ASP A 40 12.58 -4.33 -4.63
N GLY A 41 11.52 -3.51 -4.61
CA GLY A 41 10.72 -3.28 -3.41
C GLY A 41 11.38 -2.37 -2.37
N GLN A 42 12.57 -1.83 -2.67
CA GLN A 42 13.40 -1.01 -1.80
C GLN A 42 13.79 0.32 -2.48
N GLY A 43 12.98 0.75 -3.45
CA GLY A 43 13.08 2.05 -4.10
C GLY A 43 13.90 2.09 -5.38
N THR A 44 14.44 0.96 -5.82
CA THR A 44 15.14 0.90 -7.09
C THR A 44 14.21 0.39 -8.17
N ARG A 45 14.20 1.11 -9.28
CA ARG A 45 13.54 0.72 -10.52
C ARG A 45 14.58 0.65 -11.62
N ALA A 46 14.55 -0.39 -12.44
CA ALA A 46 15.46 -0.54 -13.56
C ALA A 46 14.71 -0.92 -14.83
N ARG A 47 15.25 -0.53 -15.99
CA ARG A 47 14.85 -1.09 -17.29
C ARG A 47 16.05 -1.77 -17.93
N GLY A 48 15.77 -2.82 -18.68
CA GLY A 48 16.81 -3.60 -19.32
C GLY A 48 16.28 -4.68 -20.24
N ILE A 49 17.20 -5.49 -20.76
CA ILE A 49 16.91 -6.59 -21.68
C ILE A 49 17.00 -7.91 -20.94
N TRP A 50 15.89 -8.66 -20.89
CA TRP A 50 15.89 -10.00 -20.31
C TRP A 50 16.70 -10.95 -21.18
N ARG A 51 17.76 -11.55 -20.62
CA ARG A 51 18.68 -12.45 -21.33
C ARG A 51 18.29 -13.93 -21.24
N GLY A 52 17.19 -14.21 -20.55
CA GLY A 52 16.76 -15.57 -20.24
C GLY A 52 17.04 -15.92 -18.78
N ASP A 53 16.34 -16.95 -18.31
CA ASP A 53 16.40 -17.40 -16.91
C ASP A 53 16.19 -16.21 -15.96
N HIS A 54 17.07 -16.01 -14.99
CA HIS A 54 16.97 -14.96 -13.99
C HIS A 54 17.56 -13.63 -14.43
N GLN A 55 18.32 -13.57 -15.52
CA GLN A 55 19.18 -12.40 -15.79
C GLN A 55 18.49 -11.34 -16.65
N VAL A 56 18.61 -10.09 -16.19
CA VAL A 56 18.31 -8.91 -17.00
C VAL A 56 19.56 -8.03 -17.06
N GLU A 57 19.96 -7.67 -18.27
CA GLU A 57 21.01 -6.68 -18.49
C GLU A 57 20.42 -5.28 -18.39
N ILE A 58 20.92 -4.49 -17.45
CA ILE A 58 20.36 -3.19 -17.08
C ILE A 58 20.86 -2.11 -18.05
N GLU A 59 19.92 -1.30 -18.53
CA GLU A 59 20.17 -0.14 -19.39
C GLU A 59 20.07 1.17 -18.61
N CYS A 60 19.12 1.27 -17.67
CA CYS A 60 18.97 2.44 -16.81
C CYS A 60 18.42 2.09 -15.43
N ILE A 61 18.83 2.87 -14.42
CA ILE A 61 18.38 2.76 -13.04
C ILE A 61 17.81 4.10 -12.58
N GLU A 62 16.68 4.03 -11.88
CA GLU A 62 16.03 5.15 -11.21
C GLU A 62 15.88 4.79 -9.72
N ARG A 63 16.19 5.73 -8.82
CA ARG A 63 16.07 5.54 -7.38
C ARG A 63 15.06 6.50 -6.81
N PHE A 64 14.15 5.95 -6.01
CA PHE A 64 13.04 6.66 -5.40
C PHE A 64 13.21 6.67 -3.89
N ARG A 65 12.67 7.70 -3.25
CA ARG A 65 12.52 7.74 -1.80
C ARG A 65 11.12 7.23 -1.44
N PRO A 66 10.95 6.62 -0.26
CA PRO A 66 9.62 6.29 0.22
C PRO A 66 8.81 7.57 0.49
N SER A 67 7.48 7.45 0.46
CA SER A 67 6.57 8.60 0.56
C SER A 67 6.47 9.20 1.96
N GLY A 68 6.86 8.47 3.02
CA GLY A 68 6.58 8.85 4.39
C GLY A 68 5.12 8.65 4.82
N ILE A 69 4.26 8.15 3.93
CA ILE A 69 2.82 8.08 4.16
C ILE A 69 2.43 6.76 4.82
N ARG A 70 1.76 6.84 5.96
CA ARG A 70 1.23 5.70 6.71
C ARG A 70 -0.29 5.67 6.65
N VAL A 71 -0.86 4.48 6.47
CA VAL A 71 -2.32 4.31 6.45
C VAL A 71 -2.76 3.22 7.42
N ALA A 72 -3.60 3.59 8.38
CA ALA A 72 -4.31 2.62 9.22
C ALA A 72 -5.64 2.26 8.57
N ILE A 73 -5.89 0.95 8.39
CA ILE A 73 -7.06 0.45 7.65
C ILE A 73 -7.91 -0.42 8.58
N GLY A 74 -9.12 0.05 8.85
CA GLY A 74 -10.12 -0.63 9.64
C GLY A 74 -10.61 -1.87 8.90
N LEU A 75 -10.47 -3.03 9.54
CA LEU A 75 -10.69 -4.30 8.87
C LEU A 75 -12.17 -4.63 8.76
N GLY A 76 -12.57 -4.92 7.54
CA GLY A 76 -13.94 -5.22 7.13
C GLY A 76 -14.03 -6.57 6.45
N SER A 77 -14.80 -6.63 5.35
CA SER A 77 -14.89 -7.84 4.53
C SER A 77 -13.53 -8.21 3.90
N ARG A 78 -13.32 -9.51 3.61
CA ARG A 78 -12.09 -9.98 2.94
C ARG A 78 -11.82 -9.25 1.63
N GLU A 79 -12.84 -9.07 0.81
CA GLU A 79 -12.74 -8.37 -0.48
C GLU A 79 -12.29 -6.90 -0.29
N SER A 80 -12.92 -6.19 0.65
CA SER A 80 -12.57 -4.81 1.00
C SER A 80 -11.14 -4.68 1.52
N ASN A 81 -10.71 -5.60 2.39
CA ASN A 81 -9.35 -5.61 2.93
C ASN A 81 -8.32 -5.82 1.81
N GLU A 82 -8.51 -6.83 0.95
CA GLU A 82 -7.60 -7.14 -0.15
C GLU A 82 -7.55 -6.02 -1.20
N GLU A 83 -8.68 -5.38 -1.48
CA GLU A 83 -8.73 -4.22 -2.38
C GLU A 83 -8.02 -3.00 -1.77
N SER A 84 -8.22 -2.75 -0.47
CA SER A 84 -7.55 -1.64 0.22
C SER A 84 -6.03 -1.80 0.21
N LEU A 85 -5.53 -3.03 0.38
CA LEU A 85 -4.09 -3.33 0.26
C LEU A 85 -3.56 -3.07 -1.14
N ARG A 86 -4.28 -3.48 -2.20
CA ARG A 86 -3.89 -3.17 -3.59
C ARG A 86 -3.78 -1.67 -3.81
N ARG A 87 -4.79 -0.90 -3.40
CA ARG A 87 -4.79 0.56 -3.54
C ARG A 87 -3.65 1.20 -2.75
N ALA A 88 -3.38 0.73 -1.54
CA ALA A 88 -2.29 1.23 -0.73
C ALA A 88 -0.92 0.99 -1.38
N ALA A 89 -0.69 -0.20 -1.95
CA ALA A 89 0.53 -0.50 -2.68
C ALA A 89 0.68 0.32 -3.97
N GLU A 90 -0.39 0.44 -4.76
CA GLU A 90 -0.39 1.21 -6.01
C GLU A 90 -0.14 2.71 -5.79
N LEU A 91 -0.62 3.25 -4.67
CA LEU A 91 -0.57 4.69 -4.36
C LEU A 91 0.55 5.05 -3.37
N GLY A 92 1.55 4.19 -3.24
CA GLY A 92 2.79 4.52 -2.55
C GLY A 92 2.67 4.68 -1.04
N ALA A 93 1.76 3.96 -0.37
CA ALA A 93 1.82 3.86 1.09
C ALA A 93 3.17 3.26 1.52
N GLU A 94 3.85 3.89 2.46
CA GLU A 94 5.09 3.35 3.03
C GLU A 94 4.79 2.27 4.08
N GLU A 95 3.75 2.50 4.89
CA GLU A 95 3.32 1.57 5.94
C GLU A 95 1.80 1.42 5.93
N ILE A 96 1.36 0.17 6.12
CA ILE A 96 -0.05 -0.17 6.30
C ILE A 96 -0.23 -0.78 7.68
N LEU A 97 -1.14 -0.21 8.46
CA LEU A 97 -1.49 -0.65 9.81
C LEU A 97 -2.91 -1.24 9.80
N PRO A 98 -3.06 -2.56 9.73
CA PRO A 98 -4.38 -3.19 9.83
C PRO A 98 -4.93 -2.99 11.25
N MET A 99 -6.16 -2.50 11.39
CA MET A 99 -6.74 -2.24 12.72
C MET A 99 -8.14 -2.81 12.88
N LEU A 100 -8.47 -3.17 14.13
CA LEU A 100 -9.81 -3.54 14.54
C LEU A 100 -10.49 -2.35 15.24
N THR A 101 -11.65 -1.95 14.74
CA THR A 101 -12.51 -0.94 15.39
C THR A 101 -13.76 -1.62 15.95
N ARG A 102 -14.55 -0.91 16.76
CA ARG A 102 -15.82 -1.43 17.31
C ARG A 102 -16.83 -1.86 16.24
N ARG A 103 -16.72 -1.31 15.03
CA ARG A 103 -17.61 -1.64 13.89
C ARG A 103 -16.94 -2.52 12.84
N SER A 104 -15.76 -3.06 13.12
CA SER A 104 -15.18 -4.13 12.31
C SER A 104 -16.09 -5.36 12.38
N ARG A 105 -16.33 -6.00 11.23
CA ARG A 105 -17.27 -7.14 11.11
C ARG A 105 -16.96 -8.30 12.06
N ASP A 106 -15.70 -8.44 12.48
CA ASP A 106 -15.20 -9.51 13.34
C ASP A 106 -14.58 -8.97 14.65
N ALA A 107 -15.14 -7.92 15.26
CA ALA A 107 -14.66 -7.33 16.53
C ALA A 107 -14.79 -8.25 17.77
N GLY A 108 -14.88 -9.57 17.59
CA GLY A 108 -14.98 -10.61 18.63
C GLY A 108 -13.87 -11.68 18.54
N ALA A 109 -13.77 -12.52 19.58
CA ALA A 109 -12.62 -13.38 19.90
C ALA A 109 -12.27 -14.52 18.92
N ALA A 110 -12.93 -14.64 17.76
CA ALA A 110 -12.77 -15.79 16.85
C ALA A 110 -12.26 -15.42 15.44
N ARG A 111 -11.48 -14.34 15.31
CA ARG A 111 -10.91 -13.99 14.02
C ARG A 111 -9.70 -14.88 13.69
N LYS A 112 -9.70 -15.46 12.50
CA LYS A 112 -8.46 -16.01 11.92
C LYS A 112 -7.49 -14.84 11.68
N PRO A 113 -6.24 -14.92 12.16
CA PRO A 113 -5.26 -13.88 11.89
C PRO A 113 -5.17 -13.63 10.38
N PRO A 114 -4.86 -12.39 9.95
CA PRO A 114 -4.61 -12.10 8.55
C PRO A 114 -3.64 -13.12 7.97
N ASN A 115 -3.93 -13.61 6.76
CA ASN A 115 -2.96 -14.44 6.05
C ASN A 115 -1.87 -13.49 5.51
N VAL A 116 -0.83 -13.31 6.31
CA VAL A 116 0.26 -12.36 6.06
C VAL A 116 0.90 -12.63 4.70
N ASP A 117 1.23 -13.88 4.38
CA ASP A 117 1.83 -14.24 3.09
C ASP A 117 0.92 -13.89 1.90
N ARG A 118 -0.40 -14.01 2.05
CA ARG A 118 -1.35 -13.62 1.00
C ARG A 118 -1.37 -12.11 0.83
N TRP A 119 -1.35 -11.36 1.93
CA TRP A 119 -1.36 -9.90 1.89
C TRP A 119 -0.06 -9.34 1.33
N GLN A 120 1.10 -9.90 1.72
CA GLN A 120 2.39 -9.56 1.12
C GLN A 120 2.38 -9.73 -0.40
N ARG A 121 1.90 -10.89 -0.91
CA ARG A 121 1.77 -11.10 -2.36
C ARG A 121 0.84 -10.09 -3.04
N ILE A 122 -0.23 -9.65 -2.36
CA ILE A 122 -1.12 -8.61 -2.88
C ILE A 122 -0.39 -7.27 -2.99
N LEU A 123 0.40 -6.91 -1.98
CA LEU A 123 1.19 -5.68 -1.97
C LEU A 123 2.27 -5.69 -3.07
N GLU A 124 3.05 -6.77 -3.13
CA GLU A 124 4.06 -6.99 -4.19
C GLU A 124 3.45 -6.90 -5.58
N SER A 125 2.31 -7.55 -5.81
CA SER A 125 1.61 -7.49 -7.10
C SER A 125 1.10 -6.08 -7.42
N GLY A 126 0.61 -5.33 -6.44
CA GLY A 126 0.15 -3.94 -6.63
C GLY A 126 1.32 -3.01 -6.99
N CYS A 127 2.45 -3.16 -6.31
CA CYS A 127 3.70 -2.45 -6.62
C CYS A 127 4.21 -2.81 -8.03
N ALA A 128 4.25 -4.09 -8.38
CA ALA A 128 4.66 -4.55 -9.70
C ALA A 128 3.73 -4.04 -10.83
N GLN A 129 2.43 -3.93 -10.57
CA GLN A 129 1.47 -3.40 -11.54
C GLN A 129 1.66 -1.88 -11.76
N SER A 130 1.81 -1.12 -10.67
CA SER A 130 1.93 0.34 -10.69
C SER A 130 3.33 0.82 -11.07
N GLY A 131 4.35 -0.01 -10.88
CA GLY A 131 5.75 0.40 -10.97
C GLY A 131 6.24 1.19 -9.77
N ASN A 132 5.49 1.16 -8.66
CA ASN A 132 5.98 1.59 -7.36
C ASN A 132 7.12 0.67 -6.92
N PRO A 133 8.36 1.17 -6.77
CA PRO A 133 9.50 0.34 -6.40
C PRO A 133 9.63 0.14 -4.89
N TRP A 134 8.69 0.63 -4.08
CA TRP A 134 8.71 0.49 -2.63
C TRP A 134 7.59 -0.45 -2.17
N PHE A 135 7.95 -1.57 -1.53
CA PHE A 135 6.96 -2.47 -0.93
C PHE A 135 6.51 -1.90 0.42
N PRO A 136 5.20 -1.68 0.63
CA PRO A 136 4.70 -1.17 1.90
C PRO A 136 5.02 -2.12 3.04
N ARG A 137 5.49 -1.59 4.18
CA ARG A 137 5.60 -2.38 5.41
C ARG A 137 4.20 -2.69 5.94
N LEU A 138 3.92 -3.96 6.13
CA LEU A 138 2.67 -4.41 6.75
C LEU A 138 2.89 -4.63 8.25
N ALA A 139 2.28 -3.80 9.08
CA ALA A 139 2.33 -3.95 10.52
C ALA A 139 1.41 -5.09 11.01
N ASP A 140 1.63 -5.54 12.24
CA ASP A 140 0.72 -6.45 12.92
C ASP A 140 -0.65 -5.80 13.12
N CYS A 141 -1.69 -6.63 13.11
CA CYS A 141 -3.03 -6.14 13.34
C CYS A 141 -3.21 -5.78 14.83
N ALA A 142 -3.61 -4.54 15.10
CA ALA A 142 -3.83 -4.03 16.46
C ALA A 142 -5.28 -3.56 16.68
N ALA A 143 -5.68 -3.43 17.93
CA ALA A 143 -6.95 -2.76 18.26
C ALA A 143 -6.80 -1.25 18.07
N TRP A 144 -7.83 -0.56 17.59
CA TRP A 144 -7.78 0.89 17.41
C TRP A 144 -7.51 1.63 18.74
N ASP A 145 -8.07 1.13 19.85
CA ASP A 145 -7.84 1.72 21.16
C ASP A 145 -6.36 1.69 21.60
N GLU A 146 -5.56 0.74 21.07
CA GLU A 146 -4.11 0.66 21.30
C GLU A 146 -3.33 1.66 20.44
N LEU A 147 -3.79 1.90 19.21
CA LEU A 147 -3.15 2.83 18.25
C LEU A 147 -3.56 4.29 18.47
N ARG A 148 -4.70 4.53 19.11
CA ARG A 148 -5.34 5.84 19.21
C ARG A 148 -4.45 6.90 19.84
N ALA A 149 -3.66 6.52 20.85
CA ALA A 149 -2.77 7.45 21.55
C ALA A 149 -1.73 8.07 20.60
N ASP A 150 -1.19 7.27 19.67
CA ASP A 150 -0.23 7.76 18.68
C ASP A 150 -0.90 8.69 17.65
N TRP A 151 -2.21 8.60 17.48
CA TRP A 151 -2.98 9.42 16.55
C TRP A 151 -3.26 10.84 17.04
N THR A 152 -2.81 11.21 18.24
CA THR A 152 -2.81 12.62 18.70
C THR A 152 -1.59 13.40 18.25
N ALA A 153 -0.61 12.75 17.64
CA ALA A 153 0.60 13.40 17.14
C ALA A 153 0.30 14.35 15.96
N PRO A 154 1.07 15.44 15.79
CA PRO A 154 0.95 16.30 14.62
C PRO A 154 1.08 15.51 13.31
N GLY A 155 0.26 15.85 12.33
CA GLY A 155 0.24 15.18 11.01
C GLY A 155 -0.47 13.83 10.98
N HIS A 156 -1.10 13.41 12.08
CA HIS A 156 -1.95 12.21 12.14
C HIS A 156 -3.41 12.62 12.09
N VAL A 157 -4.19 12.00 11.20
CA VAL A 157 -5.60 12.34 10.99
C VAL A 157 -6.49 11.11 10.88
N VAL A 158 -7.77 11.30 11.15
CA VAL A 158 -8.79 10.27 10.96
C VAL A 158 -9.76 10.71 9.87
N CYS A 159 -10.01 9.84 8.90
CA CYS A 159 -11.05 10.04 7.90
C CYS A 159 -12.42 9.79 8.51
N ALA A 160 -13.22 10.86 8.64
CA ALA A 160 -14.55 10.79 9.22
C ALA A 160 -15.50 11.80 8.55
N PRO A 161 -16.82 11.50 8.49
CA PRO A 161 -17.82 12.46 8.04
C PRO A 161 -17.74 13.79 8.81
N GLY A 162 -17.91 14.91 8.12
CA GLY A 162 -17.83 16.25 8.70
C GLY A 162 -16.40 16.74 9.01
N GLY A 163 -15.36 15.96 8.71
CA GLY A 163 -13.97 16.41 8.77
C GLY A 163 -13.68 17.48 7.70
N ARG A 164 -12.68 18.33 7.97
CA ARG A 164 -12.21 19.34 7.00
C ARG A 164 -11.60 18.64 5.77
N PRO A 165 -11.73 19.18 4.55
CA PRO A 165 -11.16 18.57 3.35
C PRO A 165 -9.67 18.26 3.52
N LEU A 166 -9.25 17.03 3.23
CA LEU A 166 -7.85 16.59 3.40
C LEU A 166 -6.85 17.50 2.68
N VAL A 167 -7.23 18.01 1.50
CA VAL A 167 -6.42 18.95 0.69
C VAL A 167 -6.02 20.23 1.42
N GLU A 168 -6.79 20.67 2.43
CA GLU A 168 -6.49 21.89 3.19
C GLU A 168 -5.34 21.72 4.17
N PHE A 169 -4.89 20.49 4.42
CA PHE A 169 -3.80 20.20 5.35
C PHE A 169 -2.44 20.08 4.65
N GLY A 170 -2.40 20.03 3.31
CA GLY A 170 -1.17 19.99 2.54
C GLY A 170 -0.22 18.86 2.94
N GLN A 171 1.08 19.18 2.96
CA GLN A 171 2.17 18.24 3.27
C GLN A 171 2.28 17.84 4.75
N ASP A 172 1.50 18.46 5.63
CA ASP A 172 1.65 18.23 7.07
C ASP A 172 1.15 16.84 7.49
N ILE A 173 0.32 16.20 6.66
CA ILE A 173 -0.24 14.89 6.97
C ILE A 173 0.72 13.78 6.55
N ARG A 174 1.08 12.94 7.53
CA ARG A 174 1.96 11.76 7.36
C ARG A 174 1.27 10.46 7.70
N ALA A 175 0.15 10.50 8.42
CA ALA A 175 -0.60 9.30 8.78
C ALA A 175 -2.11 9.54 8.70
N ILE A 176 -2.85 8.62 8.10
CA ILE A 176 -4.31 8.66 8.03
C ILE A 176 -4.94 7.33 8.48
N ALA A 177 -5.93 7.42 9.36
CA ALA A 177 -6.75 6.28 9.77
C ALA A 177 -8.08 6.28 9.03
N ILE A 178 -8.43 5.14 8.43
CA ILE A 178 -9.65 4.94 7.66
C ILE A 178 -10.38 3.75 8.25
N GLY A 179 -11.61 3.96 8.73
CA GLY A 179 -12.39 2.90 9.38
C GLY A 179 -12.88 1.80 8.42
N PRO A 180 -13.49 0.74 8.95
CA PRO A 180 -14.16 -0.28 8.16
C PRO A 180 -15.43 0.29 7.51
N GLU A 181 -16.22 -0.54 6.83
CA GLU A 181 -17.45 -0.08 6.14
C GLU A 181 -18.47 0.55 7.11
N GLY A 182 -18.45 0.18 8.39
CA GLY A 182 -19.27 0.80 9.44
C GLY A 182 -18.73 2.12 10.00
N GLY A 183 -17.53 2.53 9.57
CA GLY A 183 -16.82 3.69 10.10
C GLY A 183 -16.35 3.52 11.55
N PHE A 184 -16.02 4.64 12.18
CA PHE A 184 -15.72 4.71 13.60
C PHE A 184 -16.99 5.04 14.40
N VAL A 185 -17.02 4.62 15.65
CA VAL A 185 -17.90 5.18 16.68
C VAL A 185 -17.34 6.52 17.13
N GLU A 186 -18.21 7.48 17.46
CA GLU A 186 -17.81 8.86 17.78
C GLU A 186 -16.74 8.93 18.89
N ASP A 187 -16.91 8.12 19.95
CA ASP A 187 -15.96 8.06 21.06
C ASP A 187 -14.59 7.51 20.68
N GLU A 188 -14.48 6.69 19.62
CA GLU A 188 -13.20 6.16 19.12
C GLU A 188 -12.34 7.28 18.51
N ILE A 189 -12.96 8.36 18.03
CA ILE A 189 -12.32 9.45 17.31
C ILE A 189 -12.52 10.81 17.97
N ALA A 190 -13.00 10.82 19.21
CA ALA A 190 -13.12 12.03 20.01
C ALA A 190 -11.73 12.61 20.31
N GLY A 191 -11.57 13.92 20.11
CA GLY A 191 -10.30 14.63 20.33
C GLY A 191 -9.23 14.45 19.25
N LEU A 192 -9.50 13.68 18.18
CA LEU A 192 -8.58 13.48 17.07
C LEU A 192 -8.85 14.47 15.92
N GLN A 193 -7.81 14.79 15.15
CA GLN A 193 -7.94 15.64 13.97
C GLN A 193 -8.68 14.89 12.85
N ARG A 194 -9.82 15.44 12.41
CA ARG A 194 -10.70 14.81 11.41
C ARG A 194 -10.52 15.42 10.04
N VAL A 195 -10.45 14.55 9.04
CA VAL A 195 -10.41 14.92 7.63
C VAL A 195 -11.56 14.29 6.85
N GLY A 196 -12.01 14.99 5.80
CA GLY A 196 -13.00 14.54 4.84
C GLY A 196 -12.40 14.32 3.45
N LEU A 197 -12.91 13.32 2.74
CA LEU A 197 -12.50 12.97 1.36
C LEU A 197 -13.56 13.36 0.33
N GLY A 198 -14.28 14.44 0.60
CA GLY A 198 -15.38 14.95 -0.22
C GLY A 198 -16.74 14.86 0.46
N ARG A 199 -17.80 15.08 -0.33
CA ARG A 199 -19.17 15.24 0.18
C ARG A 199 -19.89 13.93 0.52
N TRP A 200 -19.46 12.82 -0.09
CA TRP A 200 -20.12 11.52 0.01
C TRP A 200 -19.32 10.57 0.87
N ILE A 201 -20.01 9.65 1.54
CA ILE A 201 -19.37 8.57 2.29
C ILE A 201 -18.76 7.60 1.29
N LEU A 202 -17.43 7.44 1.33
CA LEU A 202 -16.69 6.50 0.49
C LEU A 202 -16.57 5.15 1.19
N ARG A 203 -16.61 4.07 0.42
CA ARG A 203 -16.23 2.74 0.93
C ARG A 203 -14.74 2.71 1.24
N THR A 204 -14.32 1.93 2.25
CA THR A 204 -12.93 1.85 2.73
C THR A 204 -11.88 1.78 1.62
N PRO A 205 -11.98 0.93 0.57
CA PRO A 205 -10.94 0.87 -0.45
C PRO A 205 -10.86 2.14 -1.31
N VAL A 206 -12.01 2.79 -1.57
CA VAL A 206 -12.07 4.06 -2.30
C VAL A 206 -11.54 5.19 -1.44
N ALA A 207 -11.85 5.18 -0.14
CA ALA A 207 -11.31 6.15 0.81
C ALA A 207 -9.77 6.04 0.89
N VAL A 208 -9.22 4.82 0.95
CA VAL A 208 -7.77 4.58 0.89
C VAL A 208 -7.19 5.17 -0.40
N ALA A 209 -7.82 4.90 -1.53
CA ALA A 209 -7.33 5.39 -2.81
C ALA A 209 -7.32 6.93 -2.90
N VAL A 210 -8.44 7.57 -2.52
CA VAL A 210 -8.56 9.04 -2.57
C VAL A 210 -7.61 9.69 -1.55
N ALA A 211 -7.50 9.14 -0.34
CA ALA A 211 -6.61 9.66 0.69
C ALA A 211 -5.15 9.64 0.23
N LEU A 212 -4.64 8.47 -0.19
CA LEU A 212 -3.24 8.32 -0.56
C LEU A 212 -2.90 9.12 -1.81
N GLY A 213 -3.78 9.13 -2.82
CA GLY A 213 -3.58 9.98 -4.00
C GLY A 213 -3.56 11.48 -3.67
N THR A 214 -4.35 11.91 -2.67
CA THR A 214 -4.33 13.31 -2.20
C THR A 214 -3.04 13.63 -1.44
N MET A 215 -2.59 12.72 -0.57
CA MET A 215 -1.38 12.91 0.24
C MET A 215 -0.11 12.87 -0.60
N GLU A 216 -0.06 12.01 -1.63
CA GLU A 216 1.09 11.90 -2.53
C GLU A 216 1.25 13.16 -3.39
N GLN A 217 0.16 13.72 -3.92
CA GLN A 217 0.21 14.99 -4.65
C GLN A 217 0.58 16.19 -3.78
N ALA A 218 0.32 16.09 -2.48
CA ALA A 218 0.72 17.13 -1.57
C ALA A 218 2.23 17.09 -1.33
N ALA A 219 2.85 15.91 -1.22
CA ALA A 219 4.25 15.63 -0.83
C ALA A 219 5.32 16.17 -1.80
#